data_AF-A0A453KKD9-F1
#
_entry.id   AF-A0A453KKD9-F1
#
_cell.length_a   1.000
_cell.length_b   1.000
_cell.length_c   1.000
_cell.angle_alpha   90.00
_cell.angle_beta   90.00
_cell.angle_gamma   90.00
#
_symmetry.space_group_name_H-M   'P 1'
#
loop_
_entity.id
_entity.type
_entity.pdbx_description
1 polymer ?
#
loop_
_entity_poly.entity_id
_entity_poly.type
_entity_poly.pdbx_seq_one_letter_code
_entity_poly.pdbx_strand_id
1 'polypeptide(L)'
;QTREESGKKKLKTLTAAETEKRPSNSVRVRAPVLPPAPPQTSLPRPLSAVAATASTRHSLPPMAMATAMGATAATYGAPIPAPAPAAFSPHRAAGGRRVRAVTARPRPLFSPRAVSDSRNSQTCLDPDASTSVLGIILGGGAGTRLYPLTKKRAKPAVPLGANYRLIDIPVSNCLNSNVSKIYVLTQFNSASLNRHLSRAYGNNIGGYKNDGFVEVLAAQQSPENPDWFQGTADAVRQYLWLFEEHNVMEFLILAGDHLYRMDYQKFIQAHRETDADITVAALPMDEERATAFGLMKIDDEGRIVEFSEKPKGEKLKAMMVDTTILGLDSERAKELPYIASMGIYVFSKDAMLRLLRDNFPSANDFGSEVIPGATEIGMR
;
A
#
# COMPACT_ATOMS: atom_id res chain seq x y z
N GLN A 1 41.81 -5.19 76.66
CA GLN A 1 41.23 -6.46 76.20
C GLN A 1 41.08 -6.31 74.68
N THR A 2 42.04 -6.79 73.87
CA THR A 2 42.01 -8.07 73.10
C THR A 2 40.88 -8.11 72.05
N ARG A 3 41.02 -8.52 70.77
CA ARG A 3 42.10 -9.11 69.91
C ARG A 3 41.55 -9.16 68.44
N GLU A 4 42.25 -9.33 67.30
CA GLU A 4 43.67 -9.52 66.91
C GLU A 4 43.92 -9.09 65.42
N GLU A 5 44.73 -9.84 64.65
CA GLU A 5 45.27 -9.65 63.28
C GLU A 5 44.37 -10.24 62.15
N SER A 6 44.45 -9.94 60.84
CA SER A 6 45.51 -9.60 59.85
C SER A 6 46.18 -10.77 59.09
N GLY A 7 45.50 -11.28 58.04
CA GLY A 7 46.02 -11.60 56.69
C GLY A 7 47.00 -12.76 56.40
N LYS A 8 46.80 -13.47 55.25
CA LYS A 8 47.85 -13.85 54.26
C LYS A 8 47.33 -14.59 52.99
N LYS A 9 48.19 -14.73 51.97
CA LYS A 9 47.98 -15.27 50.60
C LYS A 9 48.67 -16.64 50.36
N LYS A 10 48.34 -17.30 49.23
CA LYS A 10 49.03 -18.43 48.53
C LYS A 10 48.88 -19.82 49.20
N LEU A 11 48.97 -20.99 48.54
CA LEU A 11 49.43 -21.38 47.18
C LEU A 11 48.72 -22.70 46.68
N LYS A 12 48.96 -23.05 45.40
CA LYS A 12 48.79 -24.35 44.66
C LYS A 12 48.71 -25.66 45.51
N THR A 13 48.14 -26.80 45.05
CA THR A 13 48.71 -27.69 44.00
C THR A 13 47.75 -28.84 43.56
N LEU A 14 48.03 -29.39 42.36
CA LEU A 14 47.45 -30.53 41.60
C LEU A 14 46.92 -31.78 42.34
N THR A 15 45.88 -32.39 41.76
CA THR A 15 45.84 -33.84 41.42
C THR A 15 45.08 -34.09 40.10
N ALA A 16 45.60 -35.00 39.28
CA ALA A 16 44.88 -35.75 38.26
C ALA A 16 44.81 -37.22 38.77
N ALA A 17 44.15 -38.21 38.16
CA ALA A 17 43.38 -38.35 36.92
C ALA A 17 42.42 -39.54 37.10
N GLU A 18 41.40 -39.71 36.26
CA GLU A 18 41.12 -41.02 35.63
C GLU A 18 40.17 -40.91 34.44
N THR A 19 40.05 -41.99 33.66
CA THR A 19 39.76 -41.94 32.23
C THR A 19 38.78 -43.02 31.81
N GLU A 20 37.75 -42.71 31.02
CA GLU A 20 37.20 -43.69 30.09
C GLU A 20 36.60 -43.09 28.80
N LYS A 21 36.42 -43.93 27.78
CA LYS A 21 36.41 -43.56 26.35
C LYS A 21 35.12 -43.95 25.62
N ARG A 22 34.54 -42.98 24.87
CA ARG A 22 33.97 -43.11 23.49
C ARG A 22 32.82 -44.13 23.27
N PRO A 23 32.15 -44.20 22.08
CA PRO A 23 32.30 -43.46 20.82
C PRO A 23 31.11 -42.51 20.51
N SER A 24 31.29 -41.31 19.96
CA SER A 24 31.66 -40.97 18.57
C SER A 24 30.82 -41.65 17.47
N ASN A 25 29.83 -40.94 16.93
CA ASN A 25 29.33 -41.20 15.58
C ASN A 25 29.21 -39.87 14.81
N SER A 26 29.73 -39.83 13.59
CA SER A 26 29.98 -38.58 12.84
C SER A 26 29.29 -38.59 11.48
N VAL A 27 28.54 -37.53 11.18
CA VAL A 27 28.05 -37.27 9.81
C VAL A 27 28.48 -35.86 9.40
N ARG A 28 29.57 -35.77 8.61
CA ARG A 28 29.93 -34.57 7.84
C ARG A 28 29.35 -34.72 6.44
N VAL A 29 28.37 -33.89 6.08
CA VAL A 29 27.94 -33.74 4.69
C VAL A 29 28.92 -32.80 3.98
N ARG A 30 29.49 -33.23 2.85
CA ARG A 30 30.39 -32.41 2.01
C ARG A 30 29.57 -31.47 1.13
N ALA A 31 30.00 -30.21 1.02
CA ALA A 31 29.55 -29.34 -0.07
C ALA A 31 30.23 -29.76 -1.40
N PRO A 32 29.53 -29.71 -2.54
CA PRO A 32 30.12 -30.01 -3.85
C PRO A 32 31.02 -28.87 -4.33
N VAL A 33 32.20 -29.21 -4.82
CA VAL A 33 33.14 -28.28 -5.48
C VAL A 33 32.79 -28.23 -6.97
N LEU A 34 32.48 -27.05 -7.51
CA LEU A 34 32.32 -26.87 -8.95
C LEU A 34 33.68 -26.84 -9.67
N PRO A 35 33.79 -27.37 -10.89
CA PRO A 35 34.97 -27.21 -11.73
C PRO A 35 35.08 -25.76 -12.26
N PRO A 36 36.30 -25.29 -12.59
CA PRO A 36 36.53 -23.95 -13.14
C PRO A 36 35.96 -23.82 -14.56
N ALA A 37 35.49 -22.62 -14.90
CA ALA A 37 34.94 -22.31 -16.23
C ALA A 37 36.05 -22.25 -17.30
N PRO A 38 35.77 -22.67 -18.56
CA PRO A 38 36.71 -22.56 -19.67
C PRO A 38 36.94 -21.09 -20.08
N PRO A 39 38.11 -20.75 -20.65
CA PRO A 39 38.43 -19.38 -21.04
C PRO A 39 37.56 -18.89 -22.20
N GLN A 40 37.14 -17.63 -22.15
CA GLN A 40 36.36 -17.00 -23.21
C GLN A 40 37.22 -16.72 -24.44
N THR A 41 36.88 -17.33 -25.57
CA THR A 41 37.42 -16.95 -26.89
C THR A 41 36.74 -15.68 -27.38
N SER A 42 37.55 -14.72 -27.81
CA SER A 42 37.08 -13.47 -28.41
C SER A 42 36.59 -13.71 -29.84
N LEU A 43 35.41 -13.16 -30.18
CA LEU A 43 34.93 -13.04 -31.55
C LEU A 43 34.68 -11.57 -31.90
N PRO A 44 34.90 -11.16 -33.16
CA PRO A 44 35.09 -9.75 -33.54
C PRO A 44 33.78 -8.96 -33.67
N ARG A 45 33.90 -7.63 -33.57
CA ARG A 45 32.81 -6.67 -33.80
C ARG A 45 32.32 -6.71 -35.25
N PRO A 46 31.00 -6.65 -35.52
CA PRO A 46 30.49 -6.24 -36.83
C PRO A 46 30.69 -4.73 -37.05
N LEU A 47 30.84 -4.35 -38.32
CA LEU A 47 31.17 -3.00 -38.77
C LEU A 47 30.01 -2.01 -38.62
N SER A 48 30.35 -0.73 -38.37
CA SER A 48 29.40 0.39 -38.40
C SER A 48 29.00 0.74 -39.84
N ALA A 49 27.72 0.62 -40.16
CA ALA A 49 27.17 1.05 -41.44
C ALA A 49 26.87 2.56 -41.42
N VAL A 50 27.59 3.29 -42.28
CA VAL A 50 27.25 4.53 -42.99
C VAL A 50 26.01 5.31 -42.52
N ALA A 51 26.23 6.51 -41.99
CA ALA A 51 25.19 7.53 -41.87
C ALA A 51 24.92 8.17 -43.25
N ALA A 52 23.64 8.31 -43.60
CA ALA A 52 23.20 9.03 -44.79
C ALA A 52 22.01 9.94 -44.44
N THR A 53 22.26 11.24 -44.30
CA THR A 53 21.22 12.29 -44.31
C THR A 53 21.74 13.52 -45.05
N ALA A 54 20.97 13.96 -46.04
CA ALA A 54 21.27 15.12 -46.86
C ALA A 54 20.97 16.44 -46.14
N SER A 55 21.62 17.53 -46.54
CA SER A 55 21.23 18.89 -46.15
C SER A 55 21.65 19.91 -47.20
N THR A 56 20.72 20.27 -48.10
CA THR A 56 20.85 21.47 -48.94
C THR A 56 19.50 22.18 -49.09
N ARG A 57 19.36 23.24 -48.29
CA ARG A 57 18.57 24.47 -48.44
C ARG A 57 17.69 24.65 -49.70
N HIS A 58 16.43 25.02 -49.48
CA HIS A 58 15.68 26.06 -50.22
C HIS A 58 14.58 26.60 -49.27
N SER A 59 14.69 27.82 -48.72
CA SER A 59 14.35 29.14 -49.29
C SER A 59 12.83 29.40 -49.41
N LEU A 60 12.27 30.04 -48.37
CA LEU A 60 10.93 30.63 -48.32
C LEU A 60 10.89 32.02 -49.00
N PRO A 61 9.73 32.45 -49.54
CA PRO A 61 9.34 33.86 -49.65
C PRO A 61 8.27 34.25 -48.59
N PRO A 62 8.19 35.53 -48.17
CA PRO A 62 7.18 36.05 -47.22
C PRO A 62 6.08 36.89 -47.90
N MET A 63 5.24 37.56 -47.08
CA MET A 63 4.14 38.52 -47.39
C MET A 63 2.75 37.92 -47.71
N ALA A 64 1.61 38.53 -47.32
CA ALA A 64 1.35 39.71 -46.46
C ALA A 64 -0.07 39.69 -45.83
N MET A 65 -0.38 40.71 -45.01
CA MET A 65 -1.61 40.93 -44.25
C MET A 65 -2.91 41.05 -45.08
N ALA A 66 -4.05 40.77 -44.43
CA ALA A 66 -5.29 41.54 -44.61
C ALA A 66 -6.15 41.54 -43.33
N THR A 67 -6.81 42.66 -43.04
CA THR A 67 -7.54 42.97 -41.79
C THR A 67 -9.03 43.19 -42.08
N ALA A 68 -9.93 42.64 -41.25
CA ALA A 68 -11.31 43.11 -41.02
C ALA A 68 -11.88 42.32 -39.82
N MET A 69 -12.18 42.88 -38.64
CA MET A 69 -13.28 43.82 -38.31
C MET A 69 -14.67 43.40 -38.79
N GLY A 70 -15.55 43.12 -37.83
CA GLY A 70 -16.98 42.85 -38.02
C GLY A 70 -17.67 42.56 -36.69
N ALA A 71 -18.24 43.59 -36.06
CA ALA A 71 -18.96 43.48 -34.78
C ALA A 71 -20.43 43.88 -34.96
N THR A 72 -21.35 43.08 -34.40
CA THR A 72 -22.76 43.36 -34.05
C THR A 72 -23.26 42.13 -33.29
N ALA A 73 -23.70 42.13 -32.02
CA ALA A 73 -24.60 42.98 -31.23
C ALA A 73 -26.05 42.44 -31.17
N ALA A 74 -26.51 42.19 -29.92
CA ALA A 74 -27.91 42.17 -29.45
C ALA A 74 -28.80 40.95 -29.89
N THR A 75 -29.85 40.50 -29.17
CA THR A 75 -30.46 40.88 -27.86
C THR A 75 -31.51 39.83 -27.41
N TYR A 76 -31.82 39.75 -26.09
CA TYR A 76 -33.04 39.15 -25.45
C TYR A 76 -33.36 37.65 -25.75
N GLY A 77 -34.08 36.88 -24.91
CA GLY A 77 -34.54 37.10 -23.54
C GLY A 77 -35.51 35.99 -23.03
N ALA A 78 -35.33 35.60 -21.76
CA ALA A 78 -36.27 34.91 -20.83
C ALA A 78 -36.68 33.40 -21.03
N PRO A 79 -36.93 32.64 -19.92
CA PRO A 79 -37.22 31.18 -19.93
C PRO A 79 -38.56 30.74 -19.26
N ILE A 80 -39.15 29.60 -19.65
CA ILE A 80 -40.38 29.00 -19.05
C ILE A 80 -40.46 27.47 -19.36
N PRO A 81 -41.04 26.57 -18.52
CA PRO A 81 -40.95 26.39 -17.06
C PRO A 81 -40.66 24.92 -16.62
N ALA A 82 -40.56 24.68 -15.31
CA ALA A 82 -40.74 23.35 -14.70
C ALA A 82 -42.20 23.15 -14.18
N PRO A 83 -42.73 21.91 -14.09
CA PRO A 83 -44.02 21.64 -13.46
C PRO A 83 -43.91 21.46 -11.93
N ALA A 84 -44.85 22.06 -11.21
CA ALA A 84 -45.02 21.94 -9.75
C ALA A 84 -46.09 20.87 -9.38
N PRO A 85 -46.21 20.45 -8.10
CA PRO A 85 -46.87 19.19 -7.75
C PRO A 85 -48.39 19.29 -7.57
N ALA A 86 -49.08 18.17 -7.77
CA ALA A 86 -50.51 18.01 -7.45
C ALA A 86 -50.70 17.37 -6.06
N ALA A 87 -51.67 17.88 -5.29
CA ALA A 87 -51.99 17.41 -3.94
C ALA A 87 -53.35 16.69 -3.88
N PHE A 88 -53.40 15.62 -3.06
CA PHE A 88 -54.53 15.05 -2.32
C PHE A 88 -55.98 15.26 -2.79
N SER A 89 -56.77 14.17 -2.81
CA SER A 89 -57.76 13.80 -1.75
C SER A 89 -58.38 12.40 -2.10
N PRO A 90 -59.30 11.75 -1.34
CA PRO A 90 -59.00 10.40 -0.84
C PRO A 90 -60.00 9.30 -1.26
N HIS A 91 -59.55 8.03 -1.32
CA HIS A 91 -60.47 6.89 -1.33
C HIS A 91 -60.23 5.92 -0.16
N ARG A 92 -61.34 5.67 0.55
CA ARG A 92 -61.47 4.83 1.74
C ARG A 92 -61.77 3.39 1.31
N ALA A 93 -60.87 2.45 1.62
CA ALA A 93 -61.14 1.02 1.56
C ALA A 93 -60.48 0.30 2.74
N ALA A 94 -61.23 -0.52 3.46
CA ALA A 94 -60.76 -1.25 4.63
C ALA A 94 -60.05 -2.55 4.22
N GLY A 95 -58.98 -2.91 4.92
CA GLY A 95 -58.25 -4.16 4.70
C GLY A 95 -57.24 -4.41 5.82
N GLY A 96 -57.69 -5.02 6.92
CA GLY A 96 -56.83 -5.29 8.06
C GLY A 96 -55.72 -6.29 7.74
N ARG A 97 -54.46 -5.89 7.88
CA ARG A 97 -53.30 -6.79 7.77
C ARG A 97 -52.45 -6.66 9.03
N ARG A 98 -52.20 -7.80 9.70
CA ARG A 98 -51.47 -7.87 10.98
C ARG A 98 -50.08 -7.22 10.84
N VAL A 99 -49.80 -6.23 11.68
CA VAL A 99 -48.44 -5.72 11.88
C VAL A 99 -47.62 -6.81 12.56
N ARG A 100 -46.67 -7.41 11.83
CA ARG A 100 -45.71 -8.34 12.41
C ARG A 100 -44.59 -7.50 13.01
N ALA A 101 -44.46 -7.52 14.34
CA ALA A 101 -43.40 -6.78 15.02
C ALA A 101 -42.03 -7.22 14.48
N VAL A 102 -41.29 -6.27 13.89
CA VAL A 102 -39.89 -6.47 13.52
C VAL A 102 -39.08 -6.35 14.81
N THR A 103 -38.79 -7.48 15.43
CA THR A 103 -37.80 -7.55 16.51
C THR A 103 -36.47 -7.10 15.94
N ALA A 104 -35.97 -5.94 16.36
CA ALA A 104 -34.61 -5.52 16.04
C ALA A 104 -33.66 -6.63 16.49
N ARG A 105 -32.88 -7.19 15.56
CA ARG A 105 -31.78 -8.08 15.92
C ARG A 105 -30.78 -7.24 16.73
N PRO A 106 -30.23 -7.76 17.84
CA PRO A 106 -29.09 -7.10 18.47
C PRO A 106 -27.98 -6.96 17.42
N ARG A 107 -27.40 -5.76 17.32
CA ARG A 107 -26.17 -5.58 16.54
C ARG A 107 -25.12 -6.52 17.15
N PRO A 108 -24.34 -7.26 16.35
CA PRO A 108 -23.23 -8.01 16.91
C PRO A 108 -22.30 -7.02 17.62
N LEU A 109 -21.94 -7.29 18.87
CA LEU A 109 -20.77 -6.61 19.47
C LEU A 109 -19.57 -7.02 18.63
N PHE A 110 -19.05 -6.08 17.84
CA PHE A 110 -17.80 -6.25 17.14
C PHE A 110 -16.70 -6.17 18.19
N SER A 111 -16.20 -7.32 18.62
CA SER A 111 -14.89 -7.38 19.27
C SER A 111 -13.85 -7.32 18.15
N PRO A 112 -12.89 -6.37 18.18
CA PRO A 112 -11.81 -6.28 17.20
C PRO A 112 -10.77 -7.41 17.40
N ARG A 113 -11.24 -8.66 17.28
CA ARG A 113 -10.39 -9.85 17.17
C ARG A 113 -9.48 -9.70 15.98
N ALA A 114 -8.18 -9.91 16.19
CA ALA A 114 -7.19 -9.98 15.11
C ALA A 114 -7.70 -10.82 13.93
N VAL A 115 -7.86 -10.16 12.77
CA VAL A 115 -8.41 -10.71 11.52
C VAL A 115 -7.63 -11.93 10.99
N SER A 116 -6.42 -12.15 11.52
CA SER A 116 -5.53 -13.27 11.25
C SER A 116 -6.17 -14.67 11.50
N ASP A 117 -6.81 -14.88 12.65
CA ASP A 117 -6.80 -16.22 13.26
C ASP A 117 -7.99 -17.15 12.94
N SER A 118 -8.98 -16.67 12.18
CA SER A 118 -10.07 -17.52 11.68
C SER A 118 -9.57 -18.47 10.58
N ARG A 119 -9.31 -19.73 10.95
CA ARG A 119 -8.96 -20.84 10.03
C ARG A 119 -10.13 -21.41 9.22
N ASN A 120 -11.36 -20.96 9.48
CA ASN A 120 -12.58 -21.58 8.94
C ASN A 120 -13.67 -20.57 8.51
N SER A 121 -13.34 -19.28 8.41
CA SER A 121 -14.23 -18.26 7.84
C SER A 121 -14.09 -18.28 6.31
N GLN A 122 -15.10 -18.83 5.63
CA GLN A 122 -15.19 -18.74 4.17
C GLN A 122 -15.54 -17.29 3.80
N THR A 123 -14.52 -16.50 3.48
CA THR A 123 -14.66 -15.09 3.12
C THR A 123 -15.28 -14.97 1.73
N CYS A 124 -16.58 -14.72 1.67
CA CYS A 124 -17.29 -14.43 0.43
C CYS A 124 -17.46 -12.92 0.27
N LEU A 125 -16.44 -12.27 -0.31
CA LEU A 125 -16.61 -10.91 -0.84
C LEU A 125 -17.64 -10.94 -1.96
N ASP A 126 -18.70 -10.16 -1.80
CA ASP A 126 -19.73 -9.94 -2.81
C ASP A 126 -19.88 -8.42 -3.02
N PRO A 127 -19.66 -7.90 -4.24
CA PRO A 127 -19.00 -8.55 -5.38
C PRO A 127 -17.56 -8.98 -5.06
N ASP A 128 -16.98 -9.88 -5.86
CA ASP A 128 -15.66 -10.46 -5.59
C ASP A 128 -14.51 -9.46 -5.78
N ALA A 129 -13.36 -9.72 -5.14
CA ALA A 129 -12.19 -8.83 -5.22
C ALA A 129 -11.65 -8.64 -6.65
N SER A 130 -11.83 -9.59 -7.57
CA SER A 130 -11.28 -9.49 -8.93
C SER A 130 -12.01 -8.47 -9.80
N THR A 131 -13.32 -8.32 -9.58
CA THR A 131 -14.14 -7.32 -10.27
C THR A 131 -14.14 -5.97 -9.55
N SER A 132 -14.21 -5.99 -8.22
CA SER A 132 -14.57 -4.83 -7.40
C SER A 132 -13.42 -4.11 -6.68
N VAL A 133 -12.18 -4.60 -6.74
CA VAL A 133 -11.03 -3.98 -6.06
C VAL A 133 -9.91 -3.67 -7.06
N LEU A 134 -9.38 -2.45 -7.02
CA LEU A 134 -8.17 -2.06 -7.76
C LEU A 134 -6.98 -1.97 -6.78
N GLY A 135 -5.96 -2.79 -6.99
CA GLY A 135 -4.70 -2.73 -6.25
C GLY A 135 -3.79 -1.62 -6.78
N ILE A 136 -3.31 -0.75 -5.90
CA ILE A 136 -2.41 0.37 -6.24
C ILE A 136 -1.15 0.24 -5.38
N ILE A 137 -0.06 -0.23 -6.00
CA ILE A 137 1.21 -0.46 -5.33
C ILE A 137 2.10 0.78 -5.48
N LEU A 138 2.39 1.42 -4.36
CA LEU A 138 3.30 2.55 -4.25
C LEU A 138 4.74 2.04 -4.26
N GLY A 139 5.33 1.96 -5.45
CA GLY A 139 6.71 1.52 -5.65
C GLY A 139 7.79 2.47 -5.08
N GLY A 140 7.38 3.64 -4.60
CA GLY A 140 8.24 4.64 -3.99
C GLY A 140 9.03 5.49 -4.99
N GLY A 141 9.59 6.58 -4.45
CA GLY A 141 10.39 7.55 -5.21
C GLY A 141 11.85 7.13 -5.44
N ALA A 142 12.77 8.10 -5.39
CA ALA A 142 14.21 7.94 -5.67
C ALA A 142 14.94 6.81 -4.92
N GLY A 143 14.37 6.24 -3.84
CA GLY A 143 14.91 5.03 -3.19
C GLY A 143 16.28 5.22 -2.55
N THR A 144 16.60 6.43 -2.09
CA THR A 144 17.91 6.83 -1.54
C THR A 144 18.37 5.96 -0.38
N ARG A 145 17.45 5.53 0.50
CA ARG A 145 17.73 4.63 1.64
C ARG A 145 18.27 3.25 1.25
N LEU A 146 18.02 2.80 0.01
CA LEU A 146 18.53 1.53 -0.53
C LEU A 146 19.66 1.74 -1.54
N TYR A 147 20.27 2.92 -1.61
CA TYR A 147 21.48 3.13 -2.40
C TYR A 147 22.63 2.27 -1.82
N PRO A 148 23.44 1.56 -2.65
CA PRO A 148 23.54 1.66 -4.11
C PRO A 148 22.63 0.71 -4.91
N LEU A 149 21.79 -0.11 -4.28
CA LEU A 149 20.95 -1.10 -4.98
C LEU A 149 19.98 -0.45 -5.98
N THR A 150 19.50 0.76 -5.67
CA THR A 150 18.60 1.58 -6.50
C THR A 150 19.29 2.40 -7.59
N LYS A 151 20.63 2.44 -7.65
CA LYS A 151 21.41 3.33 -8.55
C LYS A 151 21.05 3.28 -10.03
N LYS A 152 20.58 2.12 -10.53
CA LYS A 152 20.21 1.90 -11.94
C LYS A 152 18.87 1.15 -12.11
N ARG A 153 17.99 1.18 -11.11
CA ARG A 153 16.73 0.44 -11.11
C ARG A 153 15.69 1.10 -10.18
N ALA A 154 14.41 0.96 -10.52
CA ALA A 154 13.32 1.29 -9.61
C ALA A 154 13.47 0.53 -8.28
N LYS A 155 13.06 1.13 -7.16
CA LYS A 155 13.03 0.48 -5.84
C LYS A 155 12.32 -0.88 -5.85
N PRO A 156 11.16 -1.08 -6.51
CA PRO A 156 10.49 -2.39 -6.55
C PRO A 156 11.24 -3.45 -7.36
N ALA A 157 12.19 -3.04 -8.21
CA ALA A 157 13.04 -3.93 -9.01
C ALA A 157 14.36 -4.34 -8.32
N VAL A 158 14.54 -3.99 -7.04
CA VAL A 158 15.64 -4.48 -6.21
C VAL A 158 15.46 -6.00 -5.99
N PRO A 159 16.49 -6.84 -6.20
CA PRO A 159 16.40 -8.29 -5.98
C PRO A 159 16.22 -8.63 -4.49
N LEU A 160 15.45 -9.68 -4.22
CA LEU A 160 15.13 -10.20 -2.90
C LEU A 160 15.23 -11.73 -2.91
N GLY A 161 15.72 -12.35 -1.82
CA GLY A 161 15.61 -13.80 -1.62
C GLY A 161 16.18 -14.66 -2.76
N ALA A 162 17.31 -14.23 -3.35
CA ALA A 162 17.96 -14.76 -4.56
C ALA A 162 17.13 -14.68 -5.87
N ASN A 163 15.90 -15.19 -5.87
CA ASN A 163 15.12 -15.44 -7.09
C ASN A 163 13.96 -14.45 -7.32
N TYR A 164 13.72 -13.53 -6.39
CA TYR A 164 12.58 -12.60 -6.41
C TYR A 164 13.04 -11.14 -6.49
N ARG A 165 12.07 -10.23 -6.52
CA ARG A 165 12.24 -8.78 -6.37
C ARG A 165 11.26 -8.26 -5.33
N LEU A 166 11.50 -7.05 -4.81
CA LEU A 166 10.59 -6.42 -3.82
C LEU A 166 9.14 -6.37 -4.31
N ILE A 167 8.91 -6.07 -5.60
CA ILE A 167 7.55 -6.01 -6.19
C ILE A 167 6.78 -7.33 -6.14
N ASP A 168 7.47 -8.47 -6.10
CA ASP A 168 6.82 -9.78 -6.13
C ASP A 168 6.01 -10.04 -4.85
N ILE A 169 6.36 -9.39 -3.73
CA ILE A 169 5.67 -9.53 -2.45
C ILE A 169 4.24 -8.95 -2.52
N PRO A 170 4.02 -7.64 -2.76
CA PRO A 170 2.67 -7.08 -2.84
C PRO A 170 1.87 -7.64 -4.01
N VAL A 171 2.47 -7.87 -5.19
CA VAL A 171 1.76 -8.47 -6.35
C VAL A 171 1.30 -9.89 -6.03
N SER A 172 2.14 -10.73 -5.42
CA SER A 172 1.73 -12.09 -5.03
C SER A 172 0.66 -12.07 -3.93
N ASN A 173 0.73 -11.13 -2.97
CA ASN A 173 -0.33 -10.99 -1.97
C ASN A 173 -1.66 -10.59 -2.63
N CYS A 174 -1.67 -9.66 -3.60
CA CYS A 174 -2.88 -9.30 -4.37
C CYS A 174 -3.48 -10.51 -5.08
N LEU A 175 -2.68 -11.23 -5.87
CA LEU A 175 -3.15 -12.37 -6.67
C LEU A 175 -3.67 -13.52 -5.80
N ASN A 176 -2.99 -13.83 -4.69
CA ASN A 176 -3.48 -14.83 -3.72
C ASN A 176 -4.73 -14.35 -2.96
N SER A 177 -5.00 -13.04 -2.95
CA SER A 177 -6.22 -12.42 -2.39
C SER A 177 -7.30 -12.17 -3.44
N ASN A 178 -7.18 -12.77 -4.64
CA ASN A 178 -8.09 -12.58 -5.78
C ASN A 178 -8.19 -11.12 -6.31
N VAL A 179 -7.24 -10.25 -6.00
CA VAL A 179 -7.12 -8.90 -6.60
C VAL A 179 -6.31 -9.00 -7.88
N SER A 180 -6.97 -8.94 -9.04
CA SER A 180 -6.37 -9.17 -10.37
C SER A 180 -6.06 -7.90 -11.16
N LYS A 181 -6.65 -6.76 -10.79
CA LYS A 181 -6.40 -5.43 -11.38
C LYS A 181 -5.37 -4.71 -10.52
N ILE A 182 -4.16 -4.48 -11.04
CA ILE A 182 -3.03 -3.97 -10.26
C ILE A 182 -2.26 -2.90 -11.05
N TYR A 183 -2.18 -1.69 -10.49
CA TYR A 183 -1.22 -0.67 -10.92
C TYR A 183 -0.01 -0.62 -9.99
N VAL A 184 1.17 -0.36 -10.56
CA VAL A 184 2.43 -0.19 -9.84
C VAL A 184 3.00 1.19 -10.16
N LEU A 185 2.91 2.11 -9.20
CA LEU A 185 3.36 3.48 -9.36
C LEU A 185 4.87 3.55 -9.10
N THR A 186 5.63 4.17 -10.01
CA THR A 186 7.08 4.28 -9.85
C THR A 186 7.63 5.58 -10.43
N GLN A 187 8.62 6.18 -9.77
CA GLN A 187 9.15 7.49 -10.20
C GLN A 187 10.28 7.35 -11.24
N PHE A 188 11.11 6.30 -11.17
CA PHE A 188 12.35 6.22 -11.96
C PHE A 188 12.72 4.79 -12.40
N ASN A 189 13.48 4.68 -13.51
CA ASN A 189 14.17 3.45 -13.93
C ASN A 189 13.25 2.22 -14.10
N SER A 190 12.07 2.43 -14.69
CA SER A 190 10.99 1.43 -14.85
C SER A 190 11.31 0.30 -15.82
N ALA A 191 12.19 0.46 -16.82
CA ALA A 191 12.42 -0.54 -17.87
C ALA A 191 12.75 -1.97 -17.36
N SER A 192 13.49 -2.09 -16.25
CA SER A 192 13.78 -3.39 -15.61
C SER A 192 12.58 -3.95 -14.85
N LEU A 193 11.72 -3.08 -14.31
CA LEU A 193 10.47 -3.43 -13.62
C LEU A 193 9.43 -3.91 -14.64
N ASN A 194 9.16 -3.14 -15.69
CA ASN A 194 8.21 -3.49 -16.76
C ASN A 194 8.57 -4.85 -17.36
N ARG A 195 9.84 -5.08 -17.75
CA ARG A 195 10.30 -6.37 -18.29
C ARG A 195 10.07 -7.54 -17.33
N HIS A 196 10.18 -7.32 -16.03
CA HIS A 196 9.93 -8.36 -15.03
C HIS A 196 8.43 -8.67 -14.93
N LEU A 197 7.61 -7.64 -14.79
CA LEU A 197 6.16 -7.78 -14.64
C LEU A 197 5.51 -8.38 -15.89
N SER A 198 5.86 -7.92 -17.09
CA SER A 198 5.35 -8.51 -18.34
C SER A 198 5.72 -9.99 -18.51
N ARG A 199 6.87 -10.43 -17.96
CA ARG A 199 7.32 -11.84 -18.05
C ARG A 199 6.72 -12.74 -16.97
N ALA A 200 6.59 -12.24 -15.75
CA ALA A 200 6.10 -13.03 -14.62
C ALA A 200 4.55 -13.08 -14.58
N TYR A 201 3.90 -11.97 -14.93
CA TYR A 201 2.48 -11.75 -14.68
C TYR A 201 1.68 -11.49 -15.96
N GLY A 202 2.28 -10.86 -16.99
CA GLY A 202 1.58 -10.45 -18.21
C GLY A 202 0.83 -11.56 -18.96
N ASN A 203 1.39 -12.78 -19.02
CA ASN A 203 0.76 -13.92 -19.70
C ASN A 203 -0.23 -14.71 -18.82
N ASN A 204 -0.26 -14.46 -17.50
CA ASN A 204 -0.91 -15.32 -16.52
C ASN A 204 -2.21 -14.72 -15.92
N ILE A 205 -2.47 -13.43 -16.19
CA ILE A 205 -3.55 -12.68 -15.54
C ILE A 205 -4.70 -12.36 -16.52
N GLY A 206 -4.40 -12.21 -17.81
CA GLY A 206 -5.40 -11.98 -18.87
C GLY A 206 -5.70 -13.25 -19.67
N GLY A 207 -6.83 -13.90 -19.38
CA GLY A 207 -7.48 -14.86 -20.29
C GLY A 207 -8.72 -14.22 -20.91
N TYR A 208 -9.30 -14.80 -21.97
CA TYR A 208 -10.49 -14.30 -22.69
C TYR A 208 -11.77 -14.05 -21.84
N LYS A 209 -11.72 -14.28 -20.52
CA LYS A 209 -12.80 -14.04 -19.55
C LYS A 209 -12.38 -13.22 -18.31
N ASN A 210 -11.10 -12.91 -18.13
CA ASN A 210 -10.58 -12.22 -16.94
C ASN A 210 -9.97 -10.87 -17.32
N ASP A 211 -10.58 -9.81 -16.82
CA ASP A 211 -10.18 -8.40 -16.98
C ASP A 211 -9.08 -7.97 -15.98
N GLY A 212 -8.06 -8.83 -15.82
CA GLY A 212 -6.95 -8.60 -14.90
C GLY A 212 -5.72 -8.06 -15.61
N PHE A 213 -4.93 -7.25 -14.92
CA PHE A 213 -3.68 -6.68 -15.44
C PHE A 213 -2.69 -6.35 -14.30
N VAL A 214 -1.40 -6.29 -14.64
CA VAL A 214 -0.35 -5.72 -13.80
C VAL A 214 0.43 -4.71 -14.63
N GLU A 215 0.11 -3.43 -14.47
CA GLU A 215 0.66 -2.33 -15.28
C GLU A 215 1.50 -1.36 -14.43
N VAL A 216 2.52 -0.73 -15.04
CA VAL A 216 3.42 0.21 -14.38
C VAL A 216 3.08 1.64 -14.79
N LEU A 217 2.62 2.43 -13.83
CA LEU A 217 2.42 3.87 -13.98
C LEU A 217 3.71 4.58 -13.57
N ALA A 218 4.53 4.89 -14.57
CA ALA A 218 5.76 5.64 -14.37
C ALA A 218 5.44 7.14 -14.34
N ALA A 219 5.91 7.88 -13.33
CA ALA A 219 5.73 9.33 -13.23
C ALA A 219 6.07 10.04 -14.55
N GLN A 220 5.13 10.84 -15.05
CA GLN A 220 5.26 11.63 -16.27
C GLN A 220 5.22 13.12 -15.91
N GLN A 221 6.20 13.89 -16.40
CA GLN A 221 6.10 15.34 -16.37
C GLN A 221 5.12 15.77 -17.47
N SER A 222 4.09 16.53 -17.10
CA SER A 222 3.16 17.17 -18.04
C SER A 222 3.38 18.69 -18.07
N PRO A 223 2.86 19.42 -19.07
CA PRO A 223 2.92 20.88 -19.06
C PRO A 223 2.19 21.53 -17.87
N GLU A 224 1.18 20.83 -17.32
CA GLU A 224 0.36 21.27 -16.18
C GLU A 224 0.97 20.86 -14.83
N ASN A 225 1.73 19.76 -14.80
CA ASN A 225 2.47 19.28 -13.64
C ASN A 225 3.90 18.90 -14.05
N PRO A 226 4.86 19.83 -13.99
CA PRO A 226 6.25 19.58 -14.35
C PRO A 226 7.00 18.77 -13.27
N ASP A 227 6.42 18.61 -12.08
CA ASP A 227 7.08 18.00 -10.95
C ASP A 227 6.92 16.48 -10.92
N TRP A 228 8.00 15.79 -10.55
CA TRP A 228 7.95 14.37 -10.22
C TRP A 228 7.10 14.14 -8.95
N PHE A 229 6.63 12.91 -8.72
CA PHE A 229 5.88 12.55 -7.51
C PHE A 229 6.48 13.14 -6.21
N GLN A 230 5.74 14.04 -5.55
CA GLN A 230 6.20 14.70 -4.32
C GLN A 230 6.00 13.83 -3.07
N GLY A 231 5.06 12.89 -3.11
CA GLY A 231 4.78 11.97 -2.01
C GLY A 231 3.83 10.84 -2.41
N THR A 232 3.32 10.10 -1.41
CA THR A 232 2.48 8.93 -1.63
C THR A 232 1.06 9.28 -2.12
N ALA A 233 0.43 10.32 -1.55
CA ALA A 233 -0.87 10.80 -1.97
C ALA A 233 -0.80 11.56 -3.30
N ASP A 234 0.27 12.34 -3.51
CA ASP A 234 0.51 13.02 -4.79
C ASP A 234 0.63 12.03 -5.97
N ALA A 235 1.37 10.93 -5.79
CA ALA A 235 1.51 9.90 -6.81
C ALA A 235 0.15 9.27 -7.22
N VAL A 236 -0.76 9.09 -6.26
CA VAL A 236 -2.13 8.61 -6.55
C VAL A 236 -2.97 9.71 -7.20
N ARG A 237 -2.88 10.95 -6.71
CA ARG A 237 -3.63 12.10 -7.25
C ARG A 237 -3.34 12.33 -8.74
N GLN A 238 -2.08 12.21 -9.17
CA GLN A 238 -1.67 12.37 -10.58
C GLN A 238 -2.31 11.35 -11.53
N TYR A 239 -2.67 10.16 -11.05
CA TYR A 239 -3.32 9.09 -11.84
C TYR A 239 -4.78 8.84 -11.44
N LEU A 240 -5.36 9.71 -10.61
CA LEU A 240 -6.70 9.54 -10.07
C LEU A 240 -7.80 9.52 -11.14
N TRP A 241 -7.58 10.24 -12.25
CA TRP A 241 -8.44 10.19 -13.44
C TRP A 241 -8.50 8.78 -14.05
N LEU A 242 -7.36 8.09 -14.16
CA LEU A 242 -7.28 6.73 -14.69
C LEU A 242 -7.91 5.71 -13.72
N PHE A 243 -7.74 5.90 -12.41
CA PHE A 243 -8.36 5.03 -11.40
C PHE A 243 -9.89 5.19 -11.34
N GLU A 244 -10.41 6.38 -11.66
CA GLU A 244 -11.85 6.66 -11.70
C GLU A 244 -12.57 5.94 -12.84
N GLU A 245 -11.89 5.67 -13.97
CA GLU A 245 -12.44 4.90 -15.10
C GLU A 245 -12.78 3.45 -14.74
N HIS A 246 -12.12 2.89 -13.71
CA HIS A 246 -12.39 1.52 -13.26
C HIS A 246 -13.69 1.44 -12.47
N ASN A 247 -14.60 0.54 -12.87
CA ASN A 247 -15.81 0.23 -12.11
C ASN A 247 -15.50 -0.70 -10.93
N VAL A 248 -14.88 -0.13 -9.89
CA VAL A 248 -14.49 -0.79 -8.64
C VAL A 248 -15.15 -0.08 -7.45
N MET A 249 -15.34 -0.80 -6.35
CA MET A 249 -15.84 -0.27 -5.07
C MET A 249 -14.70 0.27 -4.22
N GLU A 250 -13.55 -0.41 -4.18
CA GLU A 250 -12.42 -0.03 -3.32
C GLU A 250 -11.07 0.09 -4.05
N PHE A 251 -10.22 0.97 -3.52
CA PHE A 251 -8.80 1.05 -3.84
C PHE A 251 -7.98 0.44 -2.70
N LEU A 252 -7.21 -0.61 -3.01
CA LEU A 252 -6.26 -1.24 -2.07
C LEU A 252 -4.88 -0.62 -2.28
N ILE A 253 -4.48 0.28 -1.38
CA ILE A 253 -3.19 1.00 -1.43
C ILE A 253 -2.13 0.22 -0.67
N LEU A 254 -1.02 -0.12 -1.33
CA LEU A 254 0.05 -0.97 -0.78
C LEU A 254 1.43 -0.33 -0.89
N ALA A 255 2.23 -0.39 0.17
CA ALA A 255 3.67 -0.11 0.11
C ALA A 255 4.44 -1.18 -0.69
N GLY A 256 5.28 -0.74 -1.63
CA GLY A 256 6.02 -1.61 -2.56
C GLY A 256 7.33 -2.23 -2.05
N ASP A 257 7.68 -2.07 -0.78
CA ASP A 257 8.97 -2.52 -0.21
C ASP A 257 8.90 -3.21 1.17
N HIS A 258 7.72 -3.50 1.68
CA HIS A 258 7.56 -4.28 2.90
C HIS A 258 7.62 -5.80 2.61
N LEU A 259 8.25 -6.57 3.49
CA LEU A 259 8.31 -8.04 3.39
C LEU A 259 7.29 -8.65 4.37
N TYR A 260 6.18 -9.15 3.82
CA TYR A 260 5.06 -9.72 4.58
C TYR A 260 4.22 -10.65 3.69
N ARG A 261 3.36 -11.47 4.31
CA ARG A 261 2.28 -12.18 3.64
C ARG A 261 0.98 -11.80 4.32
N MET A 262 -0.01 -11.41 3.53
CA MET A 262 -1.33 -11.02 4.01
C MET A 262 -2.39 -11.47 3.00
N ASP A 263 -3.50 -11.96 3.52
CA ASP A 263 -4.73 -12.19 2.76
C ASP A 263 -5.58 -10.92 2.87
N TYR A 264 -5.69 -10.19 1.77
CA TYR A 264 -6.45 -8.95 1.74
C TYR A 264 -7.96 -9.18 1.69
N GLN A 265 -8.45 -10.39 1.37
CA GLN A 265 -9.90 -10.63 1.32
C GLN A 265 -10.54 -10.37 2.68
N LYS A 266 -9.89 -10.82 3.75
CA LYS A 266 -10.33 -10.56 5.14
C LYS A 266 -10.27 -9.08 5.52
N PHE A 267 -9.31 -8.33 4.97
CA PHE A 267 -9.11 -6.91 5.24
C PHE A 267 -10.16 -6.05 4.51
N ILE A 268 -10.45 -6.37 3.25
CA ILE A 268 -11.54 -5.77 2.46
C ILE A 268 -12.91 -6.16 3.04
N GLN A 269 -13.05 -7.39 3.55
CA GLN A 269 -14.28 -7.82 4.22
C GLN A 269 -14.53 -6.98 5.47
N ALA A 270 -13.51 -6.75 6.32
CA ALA A 270 -13.65 -5.88 7.48
C ALA A 270 -14.08 -4.45 7.08
N HIS A 271 -13.46 -3.87 6.04
CA HIS A 271 -13.82 -2.55 5.50
C HIS A 271 -15.31 -2.45 5.11
N ARG A 272 -15.84 -3.49 4.43
CA ARG A 272 -17.26 -3.57 4.03
C ARG A 272 -18.20 -3.83 5.21
N GLU A 273 -17.80 -4.68 6.16
CA GLU A 273 -18.61 -5.03 7.33
C GLU A 273 -18.76 -3.85 8.32
N THR A 274 -17.77 -2.96 8.41
CA THR A 274 -17.82 -1.78 9.26
C THR A 274 -18.38 -0.52 8.59
N ASP A 275 -18.69 -0.57 7.29
CA ASP A 275 -19.18 0.59 6.52
C ASP A 275 -18.23 1.78 6.67
N ALA A 276 -16.93 1.50 6.46
CA ALA A 276 -15.82 2.43 6.62
C ALA A 276 -15.48 3.16 5.31
N ASP A 277 -15.09 4.42 5.41
CA ASP A 277 -14.56 5.20 4.30
C ASP A 277 -13.10 4.81 4.04
N ILE A 278 -12.34 4.56 5.12
CA ILE A 278 -10.93 4.13 5.08
C ILE A 278 -10.69 3.05 6.14
N THR A 279 -9.97 1.99 5.79
CA THR A 279 -9.46 1.01 6.75
C THR A 279 -7.94 0.90 6.66
N VAL A 280 -7.25 1.01 7.80
CA VAL A 280 -5.79 1.01 7.90
C VAL A 280 -5.33 -0.33 8.49
N ALA A 281 -4.38 -1.01 7.86
CA ALA A 281 -3.79 -2.20 8.46
C ALA A 281 -2.80 -1.79 9.56
N ALA A 282 -2.96 -2.37 10.73
CA ALA A 282 -2.28 -1.96 11.95
C ALA A 282 -1.49 -3.10 12.59
N LEU A 283 -0.37 -2.77 13.24
CA LEU A 283 0.55 -3.72 13.87
C LEU A 283 0.91 -3.27 15.30
N PRO A 284 0.75 -4.12 16.33
CA PRO A 284 1.25 -3.85 17.68
C PRO A 284 2.77 -3.70 17.73
N MET A 285 3.27 -2.72 18.49
CA MET A 285 4.67 -2.31 18.48
C MET A 285 5.18 -1.84 19.85
N ASP A 286 6.47 -2.04 20.10
CA ASP A 286 7.21 -1.51 21.25
C ASP A 286 7.62 -0.03 21.07
N GLU A 287 8.03 0.61 22.15
CA GLU A 287 8.43 2.04 22.17
C GLU A 287 9.64 2.35 21.29
N GLU A 288 10.61 1.42 21.20
CA GLU A 288 11.86 1.61 20.46
C GLU A 288 11.57 1.81 18.96
N ARG A 289 10.70 0.96 18.39
CA ARG A 289 10.33 1.01 16.98
C ARG A 289 9.22 2.03 16.69
N ALA A 290 8.32 2.30 17.63
CA ALA A 290 7.12 3.13 17.43
C ALA A 290 7.40 4.50 16.80
N THR A 291 8.50 5.18 17.18
CA THR A 291 8.86 6.52 16.66
C THR A 291 9.14 6.57 15.14
N ALA A 292 9.31 5.43 14.47
CA ALA A 292 9.55 5.35 13.03
C ALA A 292 8.26 5.28 12.18
N PHE A 293 7.10 5.10 12.80
CA PHE A 293 5.81 4.83 12.14
C PHE A 293 4.75 5.88 12.51
N GLY A 294 3.64 5.88 11.77
CA GLY A 294 2.42 6.55 12.20
C GLY A 294 1.70 5.71 13.24
N LEU A 295 1.49 6.26 14.42
CA LEU A 295 0.77 5.60 15.51
C LEU A 295 -0.69 6.02 15.50
N MET A 296 -1.57 5.14 15.98
CA MET A 296 -3.00 5.40 16.07
C MET A 296 -3.56 4.97 17.42
N LYS A 297 -4.62 5.64 17.86
CA LYS A 297 -5.52 5.18 18.91
C LYS A 297 -6.83 4.72 18.29
N ILE A 298 -7.45 3.73 18.91
CA ILE A 298 -8.75 3.20 18.53
C ILE A 298 -9.73 3.23 19.70
N ASP A 299 -11.02 3.30 19.39
CA ASP A 299 -12.11 3.06 20.35
C ASP A 299 -12.45 1.56 20.50
N ASP A 300 -13.47 1.25 21.30
CA ASP A 300 -13.91 -0.11 21.62
C ASP A 300 -14.39 -0.88 20.37
N GLU A 301 -14.93 -0.17 19.37
CA GLU A 301 -15.31 -0.70 18.06
C GLU A 301 -14.13 -0.87 17.09
N GLY A 302 -12.95 -0.36 17.43
CA GLY A 302 -11.74 -0.43 16.61
C GLY A 302 -11.59 0.71 15.59
N ARG A 303 -12.41 1.76 15.66
CA ARG A 303 -12.31 2.95 14.80
C ARG A 303 -11.15 3.84 15.27
N ILE A 304 -10.41 4.41 14.33
CA ILE A 304 -9.31 5.34 14.63
C ILE A 304 -9.87 6.66 15.16
N VAL A 305 -9.47 7.04 16.38
CA VAL A 305 -9.89 8.29 17.05
C VAL A 305 -8.77 9.35 17.10
N GLU A 306 -7.51 8.94 17.01
CA GLU A 306 -6.35 9.83 17.00
C GLU A 306 -5.24 9.19 16.15
N PHE A 307 -4.56 9.99 15.32
CA PHE A 307 -3.40 9.55 14.53
C PHE A 307 -2.23 10.51 14.75
N SER A 308 -1.02 9.98 14.88
CA SER A 308 0.20 10.77 15.06
C SER A 308 1.35 10.20 14.25
N GLU A 309 1.86 10.95 13.27
CA GLU A 309 2.96 10.49 12.42
C GLU A 309 4.33 10.68 13.10
N LYS A 310 5.07 9.58 13.29
CA LYS A 310 6.42 9.54 13.87
C LYS A 310 6.57 10.35 15.18
N PRO A 311 5.69 10.14 16.19
CA PRO A 311 5.67 10.92 17.41
C PRO A 311 6.92 10.66 18.27
N LYS A 312 7.29 11.65 19.09
CA LYS A 312 8.48 11.62 19.94
C LYS A 312 8.21 12.29 21.28
N GLY A 313 8.97 11.90 22.31
CA GLY A 313 8.88 12.49 23.65
C GLY A 313 7.49 12.33 24.26
N GLU A 314 6.90 13.41 24.75
CA GLU A 314 5.56 13.38 25.35
C GLU A 314 4.47 12.94 24.37
N LYS A 315 4.57 13.31 23.08
CA LYS A 315 3.64 12.84 22.05
C LYS A 315 3.70 11.33 21.83
N LEU A 316 4.86 10.70 22.02
CA LEU A 316 4.98 9.25 21.94
C LEU A 316 4.20 8.61 23.10
N LYS A 317 4.50 9.02 24.34
CA LYS A 317 3.82 8.52 25.55
C LYS A 317 2.31 8.73 25.51
N ALA A 318 1.86 9.85 24.95
CA ALA A 318 0.44 10.14 24.76
C ALA A 318 -0.26 9.15 23.82
N MET A 319 0.46 8.45 22.93
CA MET A 319 -0.07 7.45 21.99
C MET A 319 -0.05 6.01 22.52
N MET A 320 0.29 5.79 23.79
CA MET A 320 0.16 4.47 24.42
C MET A 320 -1.31 4.04 24.52
N VAL A 321 -1.57 2.77 24.24
CA VAL A 321 -2.90 2.14 24.25
C VAL A 321 -2.83 0.73 24.82
N ASP A 322 -3.95 0.23 25.34
CA ASP A 322 -4.08 -1.18 25.72
C ASP A 322 -4.32 -2.04 24.48
N THR A 323 -3.29 -2.77 24.02
CA THR A 323 -3.40 -3.62 22.83
C THR A 323 -4.07 -4.97 23.08
N THR A 324 -4.54 -5.27 24.30
CA THR A 324 -5.43 -6.43 24.53
C THR A 324 -6.75 -6.31 23.76
N ILE A 325 -7.18 -5.08 23.42
CA ILE A 325 -8.34 -4.82 22.54
C ILE A 325 -8.21 -5.54 21.19
N LEU A 326 -6.99 -5.63 20.64
CA LEU A 326 -6.69 -6.34 19.38
C LEU A 326 -6.60 -7.87 19.54
N GLY A 327 -6.89 -8.40 20.73
CA GLY A 327 -6.79 -9.82 21.06
C GLY A 327 -5.40 -10.30 21.49
N LEU A 328 -4.50 -9.38 21.91
CA LEU A 328 -3.23 -9.76 22.53
C LEU A 328 -3.45 -10.23 23.98
N ASP A 329 -2.62 -11.14 24.46
CA ASP A 329 -2.54 -11.47 25.88
C ASP A 329 -1.94 -10.31 26.71
N SER A 330 -2.22 -10.29 28.00
CA SER A 330 -1.84 -9.20 28.91
C SER A 330 -0.34 -9.09 29.21
N GLU A 331 0.50 -10.02 28.77
CA GLU A 331 1.96 -9.89 28.84
C GLU A 331 2.46 -9.18 27.58
N ARG A 332 2.13 -9.70 26.39
CA ARG A 332 2.49 -9.09 25.11
C ARG A 332 1.89 -7.70 24.92
N ALA A 333 0.70 -7.43 25.46
CA ALA A 333 0.11 -6.09 25.39
C ALA A 333 0.90 -5.03 26.18
N LYS A 334 1.62 -5.43 27.24
CA LYS A 334 2.52 -4.52 27.99
C LYS A 334 3.85 -4.30 27.27
N GLU A 335 4.33 -5.32 26.55
CA GLU A 335 5.53 -5.21 25.70
C GLU A 335 5.29 -4.40 24.43
N LEU A 336 4.05 -4.43 23.91
CA LEU A 336 3.63 -3.79 22.66
C LEU A 336 2.49 -2.78 22.89
N PRO A 337 2.71 -1.68 23.64
CA PRO A 337 1.67 -0.73 24.03
C PRO A 337 1.33 0.31 22.95
N TYR A 338 1.77 0.12 21.70
CA TYR A 338 1.49 1.02 20.58
C TYR A 338 0.86 0.27 19.41
N ILE A 339 -0.01 0.94 18.66
CA ILE A 339 -0.59 0.45 17.41
C ILE A 339 -0.03 1.31 16.27
N ALA A 340 0.70 0.70 15.34
CA ALA A 340 1.39 1.37 14.24
C ALA A 340 0.76 1.03 12.87
N SER A 341 0.62 2.04 12.00
CA SER A 341 0.18 1.87 10.61
C SER A 341 1.24 1.10 9.80
N MET A 342 0.79 0.10 9.04
CA MET A 342 1.63 -0.68 8.14
C MET A 342 1.85 -0.02 6.77
N GLY A 343 1.24 1.15 6.50
CA GLY A 343 1.24 1.75 5.17
C GLY A 343 0.46 0.93 4.13
N ILE A 344 -0.61 0.28 4.58
CA ILE A 344 -1.53 -0.55 3.80
C ILE A 344 -2.95 -0.08 4.13
N TYR A 345 -3.72 0.27 3.11
CA TYR A 345 -5.01 0.93 3.27
C TYR A 345 -6.04 0.34 2.29
N VAL A 346 -7.29 0.22 2.71
CA VAL A 346 -8.44 0.10 1.81
C VAL A 346 -9.21 1.42 1.89
N PHE A 347 -9.45 2.05 0.75
CA PHE A 347 -10.30 3.23 0.62
C PHE A 347 -11.54 2.86 -0.19
N SER A 348 -12.71 3.30 0.25
CA SER A 348 -13.88 3.38 -0.62
C SER A 348 -13.58 4.33 -1.79
N LYS A 349 -14.04 4.01 -3.00
CA LYS A 349 -13.74 4.78 -4.23
C LYS A 349 -14.10 6.26 -4.08
N ASP A 350 -15.31 6.53 -3.59
CA ASP A 350 -15.81 7.91 -3.40
C ASP A 350 -15.03 8.66 -2.31
N ALA A 351 -14.62 7.97 -1.24
CA ALA A 351 -13.79 8.54 -0.18
C ALA A 351 -12.43 8.97 -0.73
N MET A 352 -11.75 8.13 -1.52
CA MET A 352 -10.48 8.49 -2.17
C MET A 352 -10.62 9.71 -3.10
N LEU A 353 -11.66 9.73 -3.95
CA LEU A 353 -11.91 10.83 -4.88
C LEU A 353 -12.13 12.15 -4.12
N ARG A 354 -13.01 12.14 -3.12
CA ARG A 354 -13.34 13.30 -2.30
C ARG A 354 -12.14 13.81 -1.49
N LEU A 355 -11.36 12.91 -0.89
CA LEU A 355 -10.17 13.27 -0.13
C LEU A 355 -9.11 13.94 -1.00
N LEU A 356 -8.78 13.36 -2.15
CA LEU A 356 -7.67 13.83 -2.99
C LEU A 356 -8.05 14.97 -3.95
N ARG A 357 -9.34 15.21 -4.22
CA ARG A 357 -9.80 16.34 -5.05
C ARG A 357 -10.33 17.51 -4.23
N ASP A 358 -11.16 17.25 -3.22
CA ASP A 358 -11.97 18.29 -2.57
C ASP A 358 -11.42 18.67 -1.20
N ASN A 359 -11.15 17.70 -0.33
CA ASN A 359 -10.73 17.97 1.06
C ASN A 359 -9.24 18.32 1.17
N PHE A 360 -8.38 17.58 0.49
CA PHE A 360 -6.92 17.67 0.63
C PHE A 360 -6.18 17.71 -0.72
N PRO A 361 -6.55 18.61 -1.66
CA PRO A 361 -5.95 18.67 -3.01
C PRO A 361 -4.44 18.92 -3.04
N SER A 362 -3.87 19.48 -1.97
CA SER A 362 -2.43 19.75 -1.83
C SER A 362 -1.68 18.75 -0.95
N ALA A 363 -2.35 17.72 -0.39
CA ALA A 363 -1.70 16.74 0.48
C ALA A 363 -0.81 15.80 -0.33
N ASN A 364 0.47 15.74 0.01
CA ASN A 364 1.49 14.96 -0.65
C ASN A 364 1.62 13.54 -0.06
N ASP A 365 1.32 13.32 1.21
CA ASP A 365 1.49 12.01 1.86
C ASP A 365 0.22 11.49 2.56
N PHE A 366 -0.06 10.19 2.37
CA PHE A 366 -1.20 9.55 3.03
C PHE A 366 -1.06 9.50 4.55
N GLY A 367 0.11 9.10 5.07
CA GLY A 367 0.30 8.86 6.49
C GLY A 367 0.36 10.16 7.31
N SER A 368 1.06 11.18 6.81
CA SER A 368 1.21 12.44 7.57
C SER A 368 0.12 13.48 7.36
N GLU A 369 -0.69 13.37 6.30
CA GLU A 369 -1.65 14.43 5.93
C GLU A 369 -3.06 13.88 5.65
N VAL A 370 -3.23 12.94 4.71
CA VAL A 370 -4.58 12.49 4.30
C VAL A 370 -5.29 11.68 5.39
N ILE A 371 -4.61 10.72 6.03
CA ILE A 371 -5.22 9.88 7.08
C ILE A 371 -5.57 10.72 8.34
N PRO A 372 -4.67 11.56 8.90
CA PRO A 372 -5.02 12.47 9.99
C PRO A 372 -6.17 13.41 9.61
N GLY A 373 -6.11 14.03 8.43
CA GLY A 373 -7.15 14.95 7.97
C GLY A 373 -8.51 14.27 7.80
N ALA A 374 -8.55 13.03 7.30
CA ALA A 374 -9.77 12.23 7.22
C ALA A 374 -10.36 11.96 8.62
N THR A 375 -9.53 11.60 9.60
CA THR A 375 -9.95 11.42 11.00
C THR A 375 -10.51 12.72 11.58
N GLU A 376 -9.86 13.87 11.34
CA GLU A 376 -10.29 15.19 11.83
C GLU A 376 -11.66 15.64 11.26
N ILE A 377 -11.95 15.35 9.99
CA ILE A 377 -13.27 15.64 9.38
C ILE A 377 -14.36 14.61 9.76
N GLY A 378 -14.05 13.64 10.63
CA GLY A 378 -15.00 12.66 11.15
C GLY A 378 -15.36 11.54 10.18
N MET A 379 -14.54 11.31 9.15
CA MET A 379 -14.64 10.18 8.21
C MET A 379 -14.52 8.83 8.95
N ARG A 380 -15.10 7.76 8.42
CA ARG A 380 -15.17 6.46 9.12
C ARG A 380 -13.94 5.57 8.91
#